data_AF-A0A151GGR1-F1
#
_entry.id   AF-A0A151GGR1-F1
#
_cell.length_a   1.000
_cell.length_b   1.000
_cell.length_c   1.000
_cell.angle_alpha   90.00
_cell.angle_beta   90.00
_cell.angle_gamma   90.00
#
_symmetry.space_group_name_H-M   'P 1'
#
loop_
_entity.id
_entity.type
_entity.pdbx_description
1 polymer ?
#
loop_
_entity_poly.entity_id
_entity_poly.type
_entity_poly.pdbx_seq_one_letter_code
_entity_poly.pdbx_strand_id
1 'polypeptide(L)'
;MSEWGLSTRVVALCIIEEFAGFLFRSFLHLLVGCIHYNTFPKLPEILTFSLFELHKSPVKLSSSIMKFINAVFFATIASAASFRRQQNPAGVLLNIQNSVINLNSNVRFMSDTVVSSTYPEILDESFTDLHQVIQAATSYFDTMPHRITKEETSTILPFITKFDQYAQHVGSALTDRIWAIFKSESCNSVQSQLRIIQNDFKGLGKVLSQKIDEHTIAVPLGYTKDVTNILENVIKEFAPDACKAGADKISQDKHRKAGSKASGKFSAWRDN
;
A
#
# COMPACT_ATOMS: atom_id res chain seq x y z
N MET A 1 -43.23 44.54 -19.06
CA MET A 1 -41.92 44.79 -18.43
C MET A 1 -41.91 44.04 -17.10
N SER A 2 -41.13 42.99 -16.86
CA SER A 2 -40.13 42.28 -17.66
C SER A 2 -40.09 40.82 -17.20
N GLU A 3 -40.34 39.89 -18.13
CA GLU A 3 -40.28 38.42 -17.96
C GLU A 3 -38.85 37.87 -17.72
N TRP A 4 -37.88 38.76 -17.48
CA TRP A 4 -36.47 38.45 -17.28
C TRP A 4 -36.11 38.03 -15.84
N GLY A 5 -37.03 38.19 -14.88
CA GLY A 5 -36.79 37.90 -13.45
C GLY A 5 -37.05 36.45 -13.01
N LEU A 6 -37.80 35.66 -13.79
CA LEU A 6 -38.08 34.25 -13.46
C LEU A 6 -36.98 33.32 -14.00
N SER A 7 -36.45 33.62 -15.19
CA SER A 7 -35.42 32.83 -15.88
C SER A 7 -34.08 32.79 -15.12
N THR A 8 -33.66 33.93 -14.56
CA THR A 8 -32.42 34.02 -13.76
C THR A 8 -32.49 33.25 -12.43
N ARG A 9 -33.67 33.11 -11.83
CA ARG A 9 -33.86 32.33 -10.58
C ARG A 9 -33.85 30.83 -10.82
N VAL A 10 -34.41 30.37 -11.94
CA VAL A 10 -34.37 28.95 -12.33
C VAL A 10 -32.96 28.54 -12.74
N VAL A 11 -32.24 29.38 -13.49
CA VAL A 11 -30.83 29.13 -13.83
C VAL A 11 -29.94 29.13 -12.58
N ALA A 12 -30.17 30.03 -11.62
CA ALA A 12 -29.44 30.01 -10.34
C ALA A 12 -29.73 28.75 -9.51
N LEU A 13 -30.97 28.25 -9.50
CA LEU A 13 -31.33 27.00 -8.83
C LEU A 13 -30.70 25.77 -9.51
N CYS A 14 -30.68 25.71 -10.85
CA CYS A 14 -30.01 24.64 -11.59
C CYS A 14 -28.48 24.67 -11.39
N ILE A 15 -27.86 25.86 -11.35
CA ILE A 15 -26.42 26.00 -11.05
C ILE A 15 -26.13 25.56 -9.61
N ILE A 16 -26.99 25.89 -8.65
CA ILE A 16 -26.83 25.44 -7.26
C ILE A 16 -27.01 23.92 -7.16
N GLU A 17 -27.97 23.33 -7.88
CA GLU A 17 -28.17 21.87 -7.90
C GLU A 17 -27.02 21.12 -8.58
N GLU A 18 -26.49 21.62 -9.70
CA GLU A 18 -25.33 21.01 -10.36
C GLU A 18 -24.04 21.23 -9.56
N PHE A 19 -23.86 22.41 -8.94
CA PHE A 19 -22.71 22.68 -8.09
C PHE A 19 -22.77 21.86 -6.80
N ALA A 20 -23.96 21.71 -6.19
CA ALA A 20 -24.17 20.81 -5.06
C ALA A 20 -23.97 19.35 -5.46
N GLY A 21 -24.41 18.94 -6.66
CA GLY A 21 -24.18 17.60 -7.21
C GLY A 21 -22.70 17.33 -7.49
N PHE A 22 -21.95 18.31 -7.99
CA PHE A 22 -20.52 18.24 -8.23
C PHE A 22 -19.74 18.18 -6.91
N LEU A 23 -20.07 19.05 -5.95
CA LEU A 23 -19.50 19.01 -4.59
C LEU A 23 -19.83 17.69 -3.90
N PHE A 24 -21.04 17.16 -4.09
CA PHE A 24 -21.46 15.88 -3.54
C PHE A 24 -20.69 14.72 -4.16
N ARG A 25 -20.55 14.66 -5.49
CA ARG A 25 -19.73 13.63 -6.15
C ARG A 25 -18.27 13.73 -5.75
N SER A 26 -17.73 14.94 -5.67
CA SER A 26 -16.36 15.19 -5.22
C SER A 26 -16.18 14.76 -3.77
N PHE A 27 -17.14 15.07 -2.89
CA PHE A 27 -17.15 14.64 -1.50
C PHE A 27 -17.33 13.13 -1.36
N LEU A 28 -18.16 12.49 -2.21
CA LEU A 28 -18.34 11.04 -2.23
C LEU A 28 -17.06 10.33 -2.69
N HIS A 29 -16.39 10.84 -3.72
CA HIS A 29 -15.08 10.34 -4.16
C HIS A 29 -14.01 10.56 -3.09
N LEU A 30 -14.02 11.71 -2.41
CA LEU A 30 -13.13 12.00 -1.30
C LEU A 30 -13.42 11.05 -0.11
N LEU A 31 -14.68 10.77 0.20
CA LEU A 31 -15.10 9.83 1.25
C LEU A 31 -14.71 8.40 0.89
N VAL A 32 -14.96 7.96 -0.34
CA VAL A 32 -14.59 6.62 -0.81
C VAL A 32 -13.07 6.46 -0.80
N GLY A 33 -12.31 7.49 -1.19
CA GLY A 33 -10.86 7.55 -1.05
C GLY A 33 -10.42 7.49 0.42
N CYS A 34 -10.95 8.34 1.30
CA CYS A 34 -10.63 8.35 2.73
C CYS A 34 -10.99 7.04 3.44
N ILE A 35 -12.05 6.36 3.01
CA ILE A 35 -12.46 5.04 3.52
C ILE A 35 -11.53 3.93 3.01
N HIS A 36 -11.07 3.99 1.76
CA HIS A 36 -10.11 3.03 1.21
C HIS A 36 -8.71 3.16 1.82
N TYR A 37 -8.25 4.39 2.08
CA TYR A 37 -6.87 4.67 2.51
C TYR A 37 -6.71 4.87 4.03
N ASN A 38 -7.74 4.58 4.83
CA ASN A 38 -7.73 4.67 6.30
C ASN A 38 -7.09 5.96 6.86
N THR A 39 -7.22 7.08 6.13
CA THR A 39 -6.34 8.24 6.28
C THR A 39 -6.78 9.19 7.40
N PHE A 40 -7.97 8.97 7.97
CA PHE A 40 -8.54 9.83 9.00
C PHE A 40 -9.25 9.03 10.11
N PRO A 41 -8.53 8.60 11.16
CA PRO A 41 -9.16 7.96 12.33
C PRO A 41 -10.16 8.89 13.06
N LYS A 42 -10.09 10.21 12.81
CA LYS A 42 -11.00 11.24 13.36
C LYS A 42 -12.14 11.66 12.43
N LEU A 43 -12.28 11.06 11.25
CA LEU A 43 -13.36 11.39 10.30
C LEU A 43 -14.76 11.34 10.95
N PRO A 44 -15.08 10.37 11.83
CA PRO A 44 -16.37 10.37 12.53
C PRO A 44 -16.56 11.61 13.41
N GLU A 45 -15.53 12.05 14.14
CA GLU A 45 -15.59 13.23 15.01
C GLU A 45 -15.78 14.52 14.20
N ILE A 46 -15.07 14.65 13.08
CA ILE A 46 -15.17 15.80 12.17
C ILE A 46 -16.58 15.89 11.57
N LEU A 47 -17.12 14.78 11.08
CA LEU A 47 -18.46 14.76 10.50
C LEU A 47 -19.55 15.05 11.57
N THR A 48 -19.35 14.59 12.81
CA THR A 48 -20.26 14.88 13.93
C THR A 48 -20.22 16.36 14.32
N PHE A 49 -19.03 16.97 14.33
CA PHE A 49 -18.84 18.40 14.59
C PHE A 49 -19.48 19.28 13.50
N SER A 50 -19.29 18.95 12.22
CA SER A 50 -19.89 19.68 11.11
C SER A 50 -21.42 19.65 11.13
N LEU A 51 -22.03 18.55 11.59
CA LEU A 51 -23.49 18.42 11.77
C LEU A 51 -24.02 19.28 12.92
N PHE A 52 -23.29 19.34 14.04
CA PHE A 52 -23.66 20.18 15.19
C PHE A 52 -23.65 21.67 14.82
N GLU A 53 -22.65 22.10 14.05
CA GLU A 53 -22.58 23.48 13.54
C GLU A 53 -23.63 23.76 12.47
N LEU A 54 -23.97 22.80 11.60
CA LEU A 54 -25.07 22.95 10.64
C LEU A 54 -26.44 23.09 11.35
N HIS A 55 -26.64 22.38 12.47
CA HIS A 55 -27.87 22.45 13.27
C HIS A 55 -28.00 23.77 14.06
N LYS A 56 -26.89 24.46 14.32
CA LYS A 56 -26.86 25.80 14.93
C LYS A 56 -27.05 26.92 13.91
N SER A 57 -26.87 26.65 12.63
CA SER A 57 -26.99 27.65 11.59
C SER A 57 -28.47 28.06 11.42
N PRO A 58 -28.80 29.37 11.39
CA PRO A 58 -30.19 29.86 11.31
C PRO A 58 -30.82 29.66 9.92
N VAL A 59 -30.20 28.88 9.05
CA VAL A 59 -30.71 28.56 7.72
C VAL A 59 -31.88 27.60 7.86
N LYS A 60 -33.09 28.06 7.52
CA LYS A 60 -34.29 27.20 7.40
C LYS A 60 -34.12 26.23 6.22
N LEU A 61 -33.40 25.15 6.44
CA LEU A 61 -33.38 24.01 5.52
C LEU A 61 -34.77 23.37 5.49
N SER A 62 -35.27 23.06 4.30
CA SER A 62 -36.56 22.39 4.15
C SER A 62 -36.51 20.99 4.79
N SER A 63 -37.64 20.52 5.31
CA SER A 63 -37.75 19.20 5.96
C SER A 63 -37.23 18.06 5.07
N SER A 64 -37.40 18.17 3.75
CA SER A 64 -36.90 17.19 2.78
C SER A 64 -35.37 17.18 2.66
N ILE A 65 -34.71 18.35 2.70
CA ILE A 65 -33.25 18.43 2.64
C ILE A 65 -32.63 17.89 3.93
N MET A 66 -33.22 18.18 5.09
CA MET A 66 -32.74 17.66 6.38
C MET A 66 -32.87 16.12 6.47
N LYS A 67 -33.96 15.54 5.92
CA LYS A 67 -34.11 14.08 5.80
C LYS A 67 -33.08 13.45 4.86
N PHE A 68 -32.79 14.10 3.74
CA PHE A 68 -31.79 13.63 2.78
C PHE A 68 -30.37 13.63 3.38
N ILE A 69 -29.96 14.73 4.03
CA ILE A 69 -28.66 14.82 4.72
C ILE A 69 -28.52 13.73 5.78
N ASN A 70 -29.56 13.52 6.60
CA ASN A 70 -29.56 12.45 7.60
C ASN A 70 -29.44 11.07 6.95
N ALA A 71 -30.18 10.81 5.86
CA ALA A 71 -30.12 9.52 5.16
C ALA A 71 -28.74 9.23 4.57
N VAL A 72 -28.10 10.22 3.93
CA VAL A 72 -26.72 10.09 3.42
C VAL A 72 -25.74 9.86 4.57
N PHE A 73 -25.90 10.56 5.68
CA PHE A 73 -25.04 10.39 6.85
C PHE A 73 -25.17 9.00 7.48
N PHE A 74 -26.40 8.51 7.68
CA PHE A 74 -26.63 7.14 8.13
C PHE A 74 -26.08 6.11 7.14
N ALA A 75 -26.23 6.33 5.84
CA ALA A 75 -25.63 5.46 4.83
C ALA A 75 -24.09 5.51 4.87
N THR A 76 -23.50 6.66 5.14
CA THR A 76 -22.04 6.85 5.23
C THR A 76 -21.48 6.22 6.51
N ILE A 77 -22.14 6.41 7.66
CA ILE A 77 -21.79 5.73 8.92
C ILE A 77 -22.01 4.23 8.80
N ALA A 78 -23.13 3.79 8.22
CA ALA A 78 -23.40 2.38 8.01
C ALA A 78 -22.39 1.76 7.04
N SER A 79 -21.94 2.49 6.02
CA SER A 79 -20.88 2.07 5.09
C SER A 79 -19.51 2.02 5.77
N ALA A 80 -19.16 3.03 6.58
CA ALA A 80 -17.95 3.04 7.39
C ALA A 80 -17.95 1.93 8.47
N ALA A 81 -19.13 1.62 9.04
CA ALA A 81 -19.33 0.54 10.00
C ALA A 81 -19.35 -0.84 9.34
N SER A 82 -19.78 -0.96 8.07
CA SER A 82 -19.69 -2.21 7.31
C SER A 82 -18.31 -2.42 6.66
N PHE A 83 -17.51 -1.37 6.50
CA PHE A 83 -16.05 -1.46 6.28
C PHE A 83 -15.31 -1.97 7.51
N ARG A 84 -15.87 -1.80 8.72
CA ARG A 84 -15.52 -2.61 9.90
C ARG A 84 -16.19 -3.98 9.84
N ARG A 85 -16.14 -4.69 8.70
CA ARG A 85 -16.13 -6.16 8.77
C ARG A 85 -15.09 -6.50 9.82
N GLN A 86 -15.47 -7.29 10.82
CA GLN A 86 -14.50 -7.84 11.77
C GLN A 86 -13.36 -8.44 10.94
N GLN A 87 -12.26 -7.70 10.81
CA GLN A 87 -11.08 -8.22 10.17
C GLN A 87 -10.63 -9.32 11.11
N ASN A 88 -10.63 -10.57 10.64
CA ASN A 88 -10.06 -11.64 11.44
C ASN A 88 -8.53 -11.57 11.33
N PRO A 89 -7.79 -12.06 12.33
CA PRO A 89 -6.33 -12.07 12.33
C PRO A 89 -5.70 -12.59 11.02
N ALA A 90 -6.26 -13.63 10.41
CA ALA A 90 -5.76 -14.21 9.18
C ALA A 90 -5.91 -13.28 7.96
N GLY A 91 -7.05 -12.60 7.82
CA GLY A 91 -7.31 -11.64 6.75
C GLY A 91 -6.35 -10.45 6.79
N VAL A 92 -5.99 -10.00 7.99
CA VAL A 92 -4.99 -8.95 8.18
C VAL A 92 -3.61 -9.37 7.67
N LEU A 93 -3.17 -10.58 8.00
CA LEU A 93 -1.88 -11.09 7.52
C LEU A 93 -1.89 -11.44 6.02
N LEU A 94 -3.04 -11.85 5.48
CA LEU A 94 -3.21 -12.06 4.05
C LEU A 94 -2.98 -10.77 3.25
N ASN A 95 -3.40 -9.61 3.78
CA ASN A 95 -3.13 -8.33 3.13
C ASN A 95 -1.64 -8.03 3.01
N ILE A 96 -0.83 -8.37 4.03
CA ILE A 96 0.63 -8.25 3.96
C ILE A 96 1.17 -9.13 2.82
N GLN A 97 0.74 -10.39 2.75
CA GLN A 97 1.15 -11.31 1.68
C GLN A 97 0.81 -10.73 0.29
N ASN A 98 -0.41 -10.22 0.11
CA ASN A 98 -0.84 -9.65 -1.17
C ASN A 98 -0.01 -8.41 -1.55
N SER A 99 0.27 -7.54 -0.58
CA SER A 99 1.12 -6.36 -0.81
C SER A 99 2.55 -6.75 -1.20
N VAL A 100 3.12 -7.77 -0.56
CA VAL A 100 4.43 -8.34 -0.95
C VAL A 100 4.41 -8.88 -2.38
N ILE A 101 3.36 -9.60 -2.77
CA ILE A 101 3.20 -10.14 -4.13
C ILE A 101 3.10 -9.00 -5.15
N ASN A 102 2.36 -7.95 -4.83
CA ASN A 102 2.22 -6.77 -5.68
C ASN A 102 3.56 -6.06 -5.86
N LEU A 103 4.29 -5.79 -4.77
CA LEU A 103 5.61 -5.17 -4.84
C LEU A 103 6.59 -6.01 -5.67
N ASN A 104 6.65 -7.32 -5.44
CA ASN A 104 7.48 -8.23 -6.24
C ASN A 104 7.11 -8.18 -7.73
N SER A 105 5.81 -8.20 -8.04
CA SER A 105 5.32 -8.12 -9.42
C SER A 105 5.71 -6.79 -10.06
N ASN A 106 5.47 -5.67 -9.39
CA ASN A 106 5.78 -4.32 -9.88
C ASN A 106 7.28 -4.14 -10.14
N VAL A 107 8.13 -4.59 -9.21
CA VAL A 107 9.59 -4.59 -9.41
C VAL A 107 9.97 -5.46 -10.60
N ARG A 108 9.39 -6.66 -10.74
CA ARG A 108 9.66 -7.52 -11.91
C ARG A 108 9.17 -6.94 -13.23
N PHE A 109 8.13 -6.10 -13.22
CA PHE A 109 7.65 -5.39 -14.41
C PHE A 109 8.54 -4.21 -14.82
N MET A 110 9.51 -3.80 -14.00
CA MET A 110 10.57 -2.86 -14.42
C MET A 110 11.45 -3.54 -15.49
N SER A 111 11.03 -3.45 -16.74
CA SER A 111 11.72 -3.97 -17.91
C SER A 111 12.28 -2.82 -18.75
N ASP A 112 13.26 -3.14 -19.61
CA ASP A 112 13.84 -2.22 -20.59
C ASP A 112 12.78 -1.57 -21.53
N THR A 113 11.52 -2.04 -21.52
CA THR A 113 10.39 -1.50 -22.29
C THR A 113 9.56 -0.46 -21.54
N VAL A 114 9.65 -0.39 -20.21
CA VAL A 114 8.98 0.63 -19.39
C VAL A 114 9.93 1.82 -19.27
N VAL A 115 9.41 3.04 -19.40
CA VAL A 115 10.23 4.26 -19.37
C VAL A 115 10.91 4.40 -18.01
N SER A 116 12.25 4.50 -18.00
CA SER A 116 13.03 4.50 -16.76
C SER A 116 12.69 5.64 -15.79
N SER A 117 12.08 6.72 -16.28
CA SER A 117 11.62 7.83 -15.44
C SER A 117 10.44 7.47 -14.53
N THR A 118 9.68 6.41 -14.81
CA THR A 118 8.54 6.00 -13.98
C THR A 118 8.93 4.98 -12.90
N TYR A 119 10.16 4.46 -12.92
CA TYR A 119 10.62 3.49 -11.94
C TYR A 119 10.62 4.00 -10.50
N PRO A 120 11.08 5.24 -10.20
CA PRO A 120 11.02 5.75 -8.84
C PRO A 120 9.59 5.77 -8.29
N GLU A 121 8.63 6.22 -9.10
CA GLU A 121 7.22 6.29 -8.71
C GLU A 121 6.64 4.90 -8.42
N ILE A 122 6.89 3.91 -9.29
CA ILE A 122 6.42 2.52 -9.12
C ILE A 122 7.02 1.91 -7.84
N LEU A 123 8.31 2.15 -7.57
CA LEU A 123 8.99 1.66 -6.38
C LEU A 123 8.41 2.33 -5.13
N ASP A 124 8.32 3.65 -5.11
CA ASP A 124 7.86 4.42 -3.95
C ASP A 124 6.40 4.07 -3.61
N GLU A 125 5.51 3.97 -4.60
CA GLU A 125 4.11 3.52 -4.41
C GLU A 125 4.06 2.12 -3.82
N SER A 126 4.78 1.16 -4.43
CA SER A 126 4.76 -0.23 -3.98
C SER A 126 5.30 -0.40 -2.55
N PHE A 127 6.37 0.32 -2.19
CA PHE A 127 6.93 0.29 -0.84
C PHE A 127 6.01 0.98 0.17
N THR A 128 5.40 2.10 -0.22
CA THR A 128 4.43 2.83 0.61
C THR A 128 3.23 1.96 0.94
N ASP A 129 2.70 1.23 -0.05
CA ASP A 129 1.59 0.30 0.15
C ASP A 129 1.95 -0.79 1.17
N LEU A 130 3.13 -1.42 1.01
CA LEU A 130 3.59 -2.45 1.94
C LEU A 130 3.79 -1.90 3.35
N HIS A 131 4.40 -0.74 3.48
CA HIS A 131 4.56 -0.03 4.74
C HIS A 131 3.21 0.19 5.44
N GLN A 132 2.25 0.80 4.74
CA GLN A 132 0.93 1.09 5.27
C GLN A 132 0.18 -0.16 5.70
N VAL A 133 0.27 -1.25 4.91
CA VAL A 133 -0.38 -2.52 5.23
C VAL A 133 0.22 -3.16 6.50
N ILE A 134 1.55 -3.13 6.66
CA ILE A 134 2.19 -3.65 7.88
C ILE A 134 1.84 -2.78 9.10
N GLN A 135 1.80 -1.45 8.95
CA GLN A 135 1.37 -0.55 10.03
C GLN A 135 -0.09 -0.77 10.42
N ALA A 136 -0.98 -0.91 9.44
CA ALA A 136 -2.38 -1.22 9.68
C ALA A 136 -2.55 -2.56 10.41
N ALA A 137 -1.79 -3.59 10.01
CA ALA A 137 -1.76 -4.88 10.70
C ALA A 137 -1.25 -4.75 12.14
N THR A 138 -0.15 -4.03 12.34
CA THR A 138 0.44 -3.79 13.67
C THR A 138 -0.58 -3.08 14.57
N SER A 139 -1.22 -2.02 14.07
CA SER A 139 -2.26 -1.28 14.81
C SER A 139 -3.48 -2.15 15.11
N TYR A 140 -3.92 -2.98 14.16
CA TYR A 140 -5.04 -3.91 14.36
C TYR A 140 -4.76 -4.86 15.54
N PHE A 141 -3.59 -5.50 15.54
CA PHE A 141 -3.24 -6.43 16.61
C PHE A 141 -3.03 -5.74 17.95
N ASP A 142 -2.42 -4.56 17.96
CA ASP A 142 -2.15 -3.79 19.19
C ASP A 142 -3.46 -3.39 19.89
N THR A 143 -4.42 -2.87 19.11
CA THR A 143 -5.71 -2.39 19.59
C THR A 143 -6.73 -3.50 19.86
N MET A 144 -6.42 -4.76 19.49
CA MET A 144 -7.31 -5.90 19.73
C MET A 144 -7.53 -6.08 21.25
N PRO A 145 -8.79 -6.07 21.74
CA PRO A 145 -9.06 -6.05 23.19
C PRO A 145 -8.80 -7.39 23.87
N HIS A 146 -8.67 -8.47 23.10
CA HIS A 146 -8.44 -9.82 23.59
C HIS A 146 -7.13 -10.38 23.02
N ARG A 147 -6.60 -11.42 23.67
CA ARG A 147 -5.55 -12.26 23.10
C ARG A 147 -6.11 -13.11 21.97
N ILE A 148 -5.26 -13.44 21.01
CA ILE A 148 -5.58 -14.30 19.87
C ILE A 148 -5.86 -15.70 20.41
N THR A 149 -6.98 -16.30 20.01
CA THR A 149 -7.36 -17.64 20.49
C THR A 149 -6.45 -18.72 19.89
N LYS A 150 -6.55 -19.96 20.40
CA LYS A 150 -5.79 -21.09 19.83
C LYS A 150 -6.23 -21.39 18.40
N GLU A 151 -7.52 -21.30 18.13
CA GLU A 151 -8.11 -21.48 16.80
C GLU A 151 -7.57 -20.40 15.85
N GLU A 152 -7.64 -19.13 16.23
CA GLU A 152 -7.08 -18.04 15.43
C GLU A 152 -5.57 -18.19 15.23
N THR A 153 -4.83 -18.58 16.27
CA THR A 153 -3.39 -18.86 16.21
C THR A 153 -3.08 -19.90 15.12
N SER A 154 -3.86 -20.99 15.07
CA SER A 154 -3.69 -22.03 14.05
C SER A 154 -3.91 -21.51 12.61
N THR A 155 -4.75 -20.49 12.44
CA THR A 155 -5.01 -19.87 11.13
C THR A 155 -3.94 -18.86 10.72
N ILE A 156 -3.33 -18.15 11.67
CA ILE A 156 -2.32 -17.12 11.37
C ILE A 156 -0.89 -17.66 11.29
N LEU A 157 -0.60 -18.75 12.00
CA LEU A 157 0.75 -19.35 12.03
C LEU A 157 1.31 -19.61 10.63
N PRO A 158 0.56 -20.21 9.67
CA PRO A 158 1.07 -20.45 8.31
C PRO A 158 1.49 -19.18 7.54
N PHE A 159 0.95 -18.00 7.90
CA PHE A 159 1.36 -16.72 7.33
C PHE A 159 2.64 -16.21 8.00
N ILE A 160 2.70 -16.28 9.33
CA ILE A 160 3.87 -15.85 10.12
C ILE A 160 5.10 -16.65 9.72
N THR A 161 4.98 -17.97 9.55
CA THR A 161 6.09 -18.85 9.17
C THR A 161 6.58 -18.65 7.73
N LYS A 162 5.95 -17.76 6.95
CA LYS A 162 6.35 -17.42 5.57
C LYS A 162 6.93 -16.01 5.46
N PHE A 163 7.01 -15.26 6.56
CA PHE A 163 7.52 -13.89 6.54
C PHE A 163 8.95 -13.81 5.97
N ASP A 164 9.82 -14.74 6.34
CA ASP A 164 11.18 -14.84 5.80
C ASP A 164 11.18 -15.05 4.28
N GLN A 165 10.31 -15.92 3.76
CA GLN A 165 10.13 -16.16 2.33
C GLN A 165 9.68 -14.89 1.60
N TYR A 166 8.76 -14.11 2.20
CA TYR A 166 8.34 -12.83 1.66
C TYR A 166 9.51 -11.86 1.49
N ALA A 167 10.36 -11.74 2.53
CA ALA A 167 11.55 -10.89 2.47
C ALA A 167 12.56 -11.38 1.42
N GLN A 168 12.76 -12.70 1.29
CA GLN A 168 13.63 -13.28 0.27
C GLN A 168 13.12 -12.98 -1.15
N HIS A 169 11.81 -13.11 -1.39
CA HIS A 169 11.22 -12.82 -2.69
C HIS A 169 11.36 -11.35 -3.09
N VAL A 170 11.12 -10.43 -2.16
CA VAL A 170 11.33 -8.99 -2.38
C VAL A 170 12.81 -8.70 -2.64
N GLY A 171 13.70 -9.23 -1.80
CA GLY A 171 15.15 -9.05 -1.95
C GLY A 171 15.69 -9.56 -3.28
N SER A 172 15.25 -10.75 -3.70
CA SER A 172 15.58 -11.32 -5.00
C SER A 172 15.07 -10.45 -6.15
N ALA A 173 13.81 -10.01 -6.12
CA ALA A 173 13.24 -9.18 -7.17
C ALA A 173 13.99 -7.85 -7.34
N LEU A 174 14.34 -7.20 -6.22
CA LEU A 174 15.12 -5.98 -6.23
C LEU A 174 16.53 -6.23 -6.78
N THR A 175 17.20 -7.29 -6.32
CA THR A 175 18.56 -7.63 -6.77
C THR A 175 18.60 -7.96 -8.26
N ASP A 176 17.60 -8.68 -8.77
CA ASP A 176 17.46 -8.98 -10.21
C ASP A 176 17.28 -7.70 -11.06
N ARG A 177 16.80 -6.62 -10.44
CA ARG A 177 16.55 -5.31 -11.05
C ARG A 177 17.54 -4.23 -10.63
N ILE A 178 18.64 -4.59 -9.98
CA ILE A 178 19.64 -3.64 -9.45
C ILE A 178 20.18 -2.68 -10.53
N TRP A 179 20.34 -3.15 -11.77
CA TRP A 179 20.76 -2.28 -12.88
C TRP A 179 19.73 -1.20 -13.22
N ALA A 180 18.44 -1.55 -13.27
CA ALA A 180 17.37 -0.61 -13.56
C ALA A 180 17.22 0.41 -12.40
N ILE A 181 17.27 -0.07 -11.16
CA ILE A 181 17.21 0.74 -9.94
C ILE A 181 18.39 1.72 -9.87
N PHE A 182 19.59 1.27 -10.24
CA PHE A 182 20.77 2.14 -10.32
C PHE A 182 20.61 3.21 -11.41
N LYS A 183 20.12 2.84 -12.59
CA LYS A 183 19.92 3.76 -13.71
C LYS A 183 18.83 4.81 -13.46
N SER A 184 17.84 4.51 -12.61
CA SER A 184 16.83 5.46 -12.17
C SER A 184 17.24 6.23 -10.90
N GLU A 185 18.51 6.15 -10.50
CA GLU A 185 19.06 6.83 -9.30
C GLU A 185 18.31 6.50 -8.00
N SER A 186 17.65 5.33 -7.95
CA SER A 186 16.71 4.98 -6.87
C SER A 186 17.34 4.12 -5.76
N CYS A 187 18.64 3.79 -5.83
CA CYS A 187 19.31 2.93 -4.83
C CYS A 187 19.11 3.45 -3.40
N ASN A 188 19.27 4.76 -3.18
CA ASN A 188 19.09 5.37 -1.85
C ASN A 188 17.64 5.31 -1.36
N SER A 189 16.66 5.55 -2.26
CA SER A 189 15.24 5.43 -1.90
C SER A 189 14.92 3.99 -1.49
N VAL A 190 15.30 3.00 -2.31
CA VAL A 190 15.12 1.57 -2.01
C VAL A 190 15.78 1.21 -0.68
N GLN A 191 17.01 1.67 -0.43
CA GLN A 191 17.69 1.41 0.85
C GLN A 191 16.90 1.99 2.04
N SER A 192 16.41 3.23 1.92
CA SER A 192 15.62 3.89 2.95
C SER A 192 14.30 3.14 3.21
N GLN A 193 13.57 2.80 2.16
CA GLN A 193 12.30 2.09 2.24
C GLN A 193 12.47 0.70 2.87
N LEU A 194 13.51 -0.05 2.49
CA LEU A 194 13.80 -1.34 3.11
C LEU A 194 14.08 -1.23 4.61
N ARG A 195 14.72 -0.15 5.08
CA ARG A 195 14.91 0.10 6.52
C ARG A 195 13.59 0.39 7.24
N ILE A 196 12.68 1.13 6.60
CA ILE A 196 11.34 1.38 7.13
C ILE A 196 10.60 0.05 7.30
N ILE A 197 10.50 -0.75 6.24
CA ILE A 197 9.86 -2.07 6.26
C ILE A 197 10.51 -2.99 7.30
N GLN A 198 11.84 -2.98 7.42
CA GLN A 198 12.57 -3.73 8.45
C GLN A 198 12.09 -3.36 9.86
N ASN A 199 11.91 -2.07 10.15
CA ASN A 199 11.42 -1.61 11.45
C ASN A 199 9.94 -1.94 11.67
N ASP A 200 9.11 -1.85 10.63
CA ASP A 200 7.69 -2.22 10.74
C ASP A 200 7.51 -3.70 11.07
N PHE A 201 8.29 -4.60 10.45
CA PHE A 201 8.25 -6.02 10.80
C PHE A 201 8.74 -6.29 12.23
N LYS A 202 9.73 -5.56 12.76
CA LYS A 202 10.12 -5.64 14.18
C LYS A 202 8.96 -5.24 15.09
N GLY A 203 8.25 -4.16 14.74
CA GLY A 203 7.08 -3.67 15.46
C GLY A 203 5.95 -4.71 15.46
N LEU A 204 5.62 -5.24 14.29
CA LEU A 204 4.61 -6.28 14.12
C LEU A 204 4.94 -7.53 14.93
N GLY A 205 6.21 -8.00 14.88
CA GLY A 205 6.67 -9.16 15.64
C GLY A 205 6.48 -8.97 17.14
N LYS A 206 6.84 -7.79 17.67
CA LYS A 206 6.62 -7.44 19.08
C LYS A 206 5.14 -7.49 19.45
N VAL A 207 4.27 -6.85 18.67
CA VAL A 207 2.82 -6.81 18.96
C VAL A 207 2.20 -8.21 18.88
N LEU A 208 2.49 -8.98 17.83
CA LEU A 208 1.99 -10.36 17.70
C LEU A 208 2.44 -11.23 18.88
N SER A 209 3.69 -11.09 19.32
CA SER A 209 4.23 -11.85 20.44
C SER A 209 3.53 -11.55 21.77
N GLN A 210 2.91 -10.38 21.92
CA GLN A 210 2.14 -10.00 23.11
C GLN A 210 0.69 -10.48 23.06
N LYS A 211 0.16 -10.74 21.86
CA LYS A 211 -1.25 -11.12 21.65
C LYS A 211 -1.44 -12.63 21.53
N ILE A 212 -0.41 -13.37 21.17
CA ILE A 212 -0.42 -14.82 21.06
C ILE A 212 -0.13 -15.47 22.43
N ASP A 213 -0.53 -16.74 22.59
CA ASP A 213 -0.27 -17.56 23.78
C ASP A 213 1.23 -17.69 24.11
N GLU A 214 1.56 -17.82 25.40
CA GLU A 214 2.93 -17.85 25.92
C GLU A 214 3.80 -18.94 25.28
N HIS A 215 3.20 -20.07 24.90
CA HIS A 215 3.92 -21.19 24.31
C HIS A 215 4.36 -20.94 22.86
N THR A 216 3.82 -19.92 22.18
CA THR A 216 4.09 -19.62 20.77
C THR A 216 4.68 -18.23 20.53
N ILE A 217 4.97 -17.45 21.58
CA ILE A 217 5.60 -16.11 21.53
C ILE A 217 6.90 -16.09 20.71
N ALA A 218 7.71 -17.15 20.83
CA ALA A 218 8.99 -17.23 20.14
C ALA A 218 8.85 -17.27 18.61
N VAL A 219 7.70 -17.73 18.08
CA VAL A 219 7.50 -17.92 16.65
C VAL A 219 7.40 -16.57 15.91
N PRO A 220 6.48 -15.64 16.25
CA PRO A 220 6.44 -14.32 15.61
C PRO A 220 7.76 -13.55 15.72
N LEU A 221 8.42 -13.59 16.89
CA LEU A 221 9.70 -12.92 17.10
C LEU A 221 10.82 -13.52 16.25
N GLY A 222 10.88 -14.86 16.15
CA GLY A 222 11.85 -15.56 15.32
C GLY A 222 11.71 -15.18 13.84
N TYR A 223 10.53 -15.36 13.26
CA TYR A 223 10.32 -15.10 11.83
C TYR A 223 10.45 -13.62 11.45
N THR A 224 10.02 -12.69 12.32
CA THR A 224 10.25 -11.26 12.08
C THR A 224 11.72 -10.88 12.23
N LYS A 225 12.47 -11.51 13.14
CA LYS A 225 13.93 -11.35 13.21
C LYS A 225 14.60 -11.86 11.94
N ASP A 226 14.17 -13.00 11.41
CA ASP A 226 14.70 -13.54 10.15
C ASP A 226 14.45 -12.60 8.97
N VAL A 227 13.23 -12.05 8.86
CA VAL A 227 12.95 -10.95 7.91
C VAL A 227 13.95 -9.82 8.06
N THR A 228 14.19 -9.37 9.30
CA THR A 228 15.06 -8.22 9.51
C THR A 228 16.50 -8.49 9.10
N ASN A 229 17.00 -9.70 9.34
CA ASN A 229 18.33 -10.14 8.91
C ASN A 229 18.43 -10.23 7.39
N ILE A 230 17.40 -10.76 6.72
CA ILE A 230 17.33 -10.86 5.27
C ILE A 230 17.34 -9.45 4.66
N LEU A 231 16.47 -8.56 5.13
CA LEU A 231 16.40 -7.19 4.64
C LEU A 231 17.69 -6.42 4.92
N GLU A 232 18.38 -6.67 6.04
CA GLU A 232 19.69 -6.07 6.33
C GLU A 232 20.74 -6.42 5.27
N ASN A 233 20.73 -7.67 4.78
CA ASN A 233 21.63 -8.08 3.71
C ASN A 233 21.26 -7.40 2.38
N VAL A 234 19.97 -7.31 2.05
CA VAL A 234 19.50 -6.63 0.85
C VAL A 234 19.84 -5.13 0.89
N ILE A 235 19.66 -4.47 2.03
CA ILE A 235 19.99 -3.05 2.25
C ILE A 235 21.46 -2.73 1.91
N LYS A 236 22.38 -3.67 2.15
CA LYS A 236 23.80 -3.51 1.85
C LYS A 236 24.06 -3.52 0.33
N GLU A 237 23.35 -4.35 -0.43
CA GLU A 237 23.45 -4.39 -1.89
C GLU A 237 22.99 -3.06 -2.54
N PHE A 238 22.09 -2.33 -1.88
CA PHE A 238 21.61 -1.02 -2.34
C PHE A 238 22.38 0.18 -1.76
N ALA A 239 23.47 -0.04 -1.02
CA ALA A 239 24.39 1.05 -0.70
C ALA A 239 24.99 1.63 -2.00
N PRO A 240 25.23 2.95 -2.12
CA PRO A 240 25.60 3.58 -3.40
C PRO A 240 26.69 2.86 -4.20
N ASP A 241 27.79 2.51 -3.54
CA ASP A 241 28.93 1.85 -4.18
C ASP A 241 28.63 0.39 -4.57
N ALA A 242 27.91 -0.34 -3.70
CA ALA A 242 27.51 -1.73 -3.95
C ALA A 242 26.47 -1.81 -5.08
N CYS A 243 25.50 -0.89 -5.09
CA CYS A 243 24.46 -0.80 -6.10
C CYS A 243 25.07 -0.54 -7.48
N LYS A 244 26.03 0.40 -7.54
CA LYS A 244 26.81 0.69 -8.76
C LYS A 244 27.61 -0.53 -9.21
N ALA A 245 28.36 -1.16 -8.30
CA ALA A 245 29.15 -2.35 -8.63
C ALA A 245 28.30 -3.52 -9.15
N GLY A 246 27.13 -3.74 -8.54
CA GLY A 246 26.16 -4.74 -8.98
C GLY A 246 25.59 -4.43 -10.37
N ALA A 247 25.24 -3.17 -10.62
CA ALA A 247 24.78 -2.73 -11.94
C ALA A 247 25.88 -2.88 -13.02
N ASP A 248 27.12 -2.50 -12.71
CA ASP A 248 28.25 -2.61 -13.64
C ASP A 248 28.53 -4.07 -14.01
N LYS A 249 28.44 -5.00 -13.05
CA LYS A 249 28.58 -6.44 -13.30
C LYS A 249 27.53 -6.98 -14.28
N ILE A 250 26.26 -6.59 -14.11
CA ILE A 250 25.18 -6.99 -15.04
C ILE A 250 25.41 -6.41 -16.43
N SER A 251 25.87 -5.17 -16.53
CA SER A 251 26.20 -4.53 -17.81
C SER A 251 27.33 -5.27 -18.54
N GLN A 252 28.40 -5.62 -17.83
CA GLN A 252 29.53 -6.37 -18.39
C GLN A 252 29.12 -7.77 -18.89
N ASP A 253 28.25 -8.46 -18.15
CA ASP A 253 27.75 -9.78 -18.55
C ASP A 253 26.87 -9.72 -19.81
N LYS A 254 26.07 -8.66 -19.98
CA LYS A 254 25.32 -8.42 -21.25
C LYS A 254 26.28 -8.25 -22.43
N HIS A 255 27.35 -7.46 -22.28
CA HIS A 255 28.35 -7.25 -23.34
C HIS A 255 29.17 -8.50 -23.67
N ARG A 256 29.55 -9.29 -22.65
CA ARG A 256 30.28 -10.55 -22.85
C ARG A 256 29.44 -11.60 -23.59
N LYS A 257 28.14 -11.69 -23.30
CA LYS A 257 27.20 -12.58 -24.03
C LYS A 257 26.92 -12.11 -25.46
N ALA A 258 26.90 -10.79 -25.71
CA ALA A 258 26.76 -10.23 -27.05
C ALA A 258 28.04 -10.47 -27.90
N GLY A 259 29.22 -10.26 -27.32
CA GLY A 259 30.51 -10.52 -27.98
C GLY A 259 30.75 -12.00 -28.28
N SER A 260 30.30 -12.91 -27.41
CA SER A 260 30.39 -14.37 -27.65
C SER A 260 29.47 -14.87 -28.76
N LYS A 261 28.39 -14.16 -29.11
CA LYS A 261 27.56 -14.48 -30.28
C LYS A 261 28.13 -13.92 -31.59
N ALA A 262 28.99 -12.89 -31.52
CA ALA A 262 29.65 -12.31 -32.69
C ALA A 262 30.96 -13.03 -33.10
N SER A 263 31.55 -13.85 -32.22
CA SER A 263 32.77 -14.63 -32.52
C SER A 263 32.50 -16.12 -32.84
N GLY A 264 31.23 -16.51 -32.98
CA GLY A 264 30.86 -17.83 -33.48
C GLY A 264 31.25 -17.94 -34.95
N LYS A 265 32.51 -18.34 -35.20
CA LYS A 265 33.00 -18.75 -36.51
C LYS A 265 31.95 -19.67 -37.16
N PHE A 266 31.45 -19.24 -38.32
CA PHE A 266 30.90 -20.15 -39.33
C PHE A 266 31.99 -21.18 -39.64
N SER A 267 31.89 -22.36 -39.05
CA SER A 267 32.75 -23.50 -39.33
C SER A 267 31.84 -24.71 -39.41
N ALA A 268 32.02 -25.47 -40.49
CA ALA A 268 31.32 -26.70 -40.84
C ALA A 268 29.90 -26.52 -41.38
N TRP A 269 29.79 -26.28 -42.69
CA TRP A 269 29.06 -27.14 -43.63
C TRP A 269 29.74 -27.03 -45.00
N ARG A 270 30.87 -27.72 -45.15
CA ARG A 270 31.38 -28.16 -46.45
C ARG A 270 31.90 -29.58 -46.27
N ASP A 271 31.43 -30.43 -47.17
CA ASP A 271 31.88 -31.78 -47.49
C ASP A 271 31.36 -32.90 -46.57
N ASN A 272 30.17 -33.41 -46.92
CA ASN A 272 29.93 -34.83 -47.25
C ASN A 272 28.65 -34.97 -48.06
#